data_AF-A0A9W7FC18-F1
#
_entry.id   AF-A0A9W7FC18-F1
#
_cell.length_a   1.000
_cell.length_b   1.000
_cell.length_c   1.000
_cell.angle_alpha   90.00
_cell.angle_beta   90.00
_cell.angle_gamma   90.00
#
_symmetry.space_group_name_H-M   'P 1'
#
loop_
_entity.id
_entity.type
_entity.pdbx_description
1 polymer ?
#
loop_
_entity_poly.entity_id
_entity_poly.type
_entity_poly.pdbx_seq_one_letter_code
_entity_poly.pdbx_strand_id
1 'polypeptide(L)'
;MGKTHPDTLATVESLAIAYKAQKDYEKAEELYERALEGYEAQFGKDHEDTKRCAKNFKLCLKVSGNSERLAALISSYPGLVD
;
A
#
# COMPACT_ATOMS: atom_id res chain seq x y z
N MET A 1 -14.62 7.33 -14.50
CA MET A 1 -13.85 7.18 -13.24
C MET A 1 -14.47 6.06 -12.41
N GLY A 2 -13.73 4.98 -12.17
CA GLY A 2 -14.18 3.79 -11.43
C GLY A 2 -13.29 3.49 -10.23
N LYS A 3 -13.64 2.48 -9.43
CA LYS A 3 -12.92 2.13 -8.19
C LYS A 3 -11.47 1.70 -8.42
N THR A 4 -11.14 1.20 -9.62
CA THR A 4 -9.80 0.76 -10.02
C THR A 4 -9.12 1.73 -10.98
N HIS A 5 -9.74 2.88 -11.27
CA HIS A 5 -9.12 3.90 -12.11
C HIS A 5 -7.85 4.42 -11.43
N PRO A 6 -6.73 4.64 -12.16
CA PRO A 6 -5.46 5.03 -11.55
C PRO A 6 -5.56 6.26 -10.64
N ASP A 7 -6.28 7.30 -11.07
CA ASP A 7 -6.50 8.51 -10.24
C ASP A 7 -7.26 8.22 -8.94
N THR A 8 -8.22 7.28 -8.98
CA THR A 8 -8.95 6.85 -7.79
C THR A 8 -8.01 6.13 -6.83
N LEU A 9 -7.15 5.24 -7.34
CA LEU A 9 -6.17 4.50 -6.54
C LEU A 9 -5.13 5.44 -5.93
N ALA A 10 -4.65 6.44 -6.69
CA ALA A 10 -3.75 7.48 -6.20
C ALA A 10 -4.39 8.30 -5.07
N THR A 11 -5.69 8.60 -5.18
CA THR A 11 -6.44 9.27 -4.13
C THR A 11 -6.55 8.40 -2.86
N VAL A 12 -6.84 7.11 -3.02
CA VAL A 12 -6.90 6.17 -1.88
C VAL A 12 -5.54 6.04 -1.18
N GLU A 13 -4.45 5.92 -1.94
CA GLU A 13 -3.09 5.89 -1.39
C GLU A 13 -2.75 7.20 -0.65
N SER A 14 -3.15 8.34 -1.20
CA SER A 14 -2.95 9.66 -0.56
C SER A 14 -3.68 9.76 0.78
N LEU A 15 -4.89 9.19 0.88
CA LEU A 15 -5.61 9.10 2.15
C LEU A 15 -4.88 8.18 3.15
N ALA A 16 -4.32 7.07 2.70
CA ALA A 16 -3.51 6.18 3.53
C ALA A 16 -2.30 6.92 4.13
N ILE A 17 -1.61 7.73 3.32
CA ILE A 17 -0.50 8.60 3.77
C ILE A 17 -0.98 9.60 4.83
N ALA A 18 -2.13 10.23 4.62
CA ALA A 18 -2.69 11.21 5.54
C ALA A 18 -3.08 10.59 6.90
N TYR A 19 -3.64 9.38 6.91
CA TYR A 19 -3.95 8.65 8.14
C TYR A 19 -2.67 8.18 8.86
N LYS A 20 -1.67 7.70 8.12
CA LYS A 20 -0.35 7.36 8.69
C LYS A 20 0.27 8.57 9.42
N ALA A 21 0.17 9.76 8.82
CA ALA A 21 0.68 10.99 9.44
C ALA A 21 -0.08 11.38 10.73
N GLN A 22 -1.36 11.01 10.83
CA GLN A 22 -2.18 11.18 12.02
C GLN A 22 -2.03 10.03 13.05
N LYS A 23 -1.18 9.03 12.75
CA LYS A 23 -1.00 7.80 13.55
C LYS A 23 -2.26 6.92 13.65
N ASP A 24 -3.24 7.14 12.79
CA ASP A 24 -4.39 6.24 12.61
C ASP A 24 -3.96 5.10 11.67
N TYR A 25 -3.12 4.20 12.21
CA TYR A 25 -2.47 3.17 11.40
C TYR A 25 -3.45 2.11 10.90
N GLU A 26 -4.51 1.82 11.64
CA GLU A 26 -5.55 0.87 11.23
C GLU A 26 -6.16 1.29 9.88
N LYS A 27 -6.65 2.55 9.79
CA LYS A 27 -7.18 3.07 8.52
C LYS A 27 -6.11 3.21 7.44
N ALA A 28 -4.89 3.59 7.80
CA ALA A 28 -3.81 3.72 6.84
C ALA A 28 -3.51 2.36 6.17
N GLU A 29 -3.42 1.29 6.95
CA GLU A 29 -3.15 -0.05 6.44
C GLU A 29 -4.28 -0.56 5.54
N GLU A 30 -5.54 -0.40 5.93
CA GLU A 30 -6.70 -0.77 5.09
C GLU A 30 -6.69 -0.07 3.73
N LEU A 31 -6.38 1.24 3.72
CA LEU A 31 -6.35 2.02 2.49
C LEU A 31 -5.14 1.67 1.62
N TYR A 32 -3.97 1.40 2.21
CA TYR A 32 -2.82 0.93 1.45
C TYR A 32 -3.08 -0.43 0.81
N GLU A 33 -3.67 -1.38 1.54
CA GLU A 33 -4.02 -2.70 1.00
C GLU A 33 -4.99 -2.56 -0.18
N ARG A 34 -6.06 -1.78 0.00
CA ARG A 34 -7.03 -1.52 -1.07
C ARG A 34 -6.40 -0.86 -2.30
N ALA A 35 -5.51 0.11 -2.11
CA ALA A 35 -4.80 0.77 -3.21
C ALA A 35 -3.87 -0.23 -3.92
N LEU A 36 -3.14 -1.05 -3.15
CA LEU A 36 -2.20 -2.03 -3.67
C LEU A 36 -2.91 -3.10 -4.50
N GLU A 37 -4.00 -3.68 -3.99
CA GLU A 37 -4.83 -4.65 -4.74
C GLU A 37 -5.34 -4.07 -6.06
N GLY A 38 -5.78 -2.81 -6.04
CA GLY A 38 -6.23 -2.11 -7.25
C GLY A 38 -5.11 -1.89 -8.26
N TYR A 39 -3.92 -1.48 -7.81
CA TYR A 39 -2.77 -1.30 -8.69
C TYR A 39 -2.27 -2.64 -9.25
N GLU A 40 -2.25 -3.69 -8.43
CA GLU A 40 -1.93 -5.04 -8.88
C GLU A 40 -2.90 -5.53 -9.96
N ALA A 41 -4.20 -5.34 -9.76
CA ALA A 41 -5.21 -5.76 -10.72
C ALA A 41 -5.15 -4.98 -12.03
N GLN A 42 -4.80 -3.68 -11.98
CA GLN A 42 -4.80 -2.80 -13.14
C GLN A 42 -3.50 -2.84 -13.93
N PHE A 43 -2.36 -3.00 -13.26
CA PHE A 43 -1.04 -2.85 -13.86
C PHE A 43 -0.09 -4.04 -13.64
N GLY A 44 -0.42 -4.95 -12.72
CA GLY A 44 0.47 -6.01 -12.28
C GLY A 44 1.49 -5.58 -11.23
N LYS A 45 2.17 -6.57 -10.63
CA LYS A 45 3.12 -6.38 -9.51
C LYS A 45 4.39 -5.64 -9.90
N ASP A 46 4.82 -5.78 -11.15
CA ASP A 46 6.08 -5.20 -11.63
C ASP A 46 5.97 -3.74 -12.08
N HIS A 47 4.75 -3.19 -12.12
CA HIS A 47 4.55 -1.79 -12.48
C HIS A 47 5.06 -0.85 -11.38
N GLU A 48 5.59 0.31 -11.79
CA GLU A 48 6.21 1.26 -10.87
C GLU A 48 5.23 1.84 -9.85
N ASP A 49 3.96 2.08 -10.23
CA ASP A 49 2.93 2.51 -9.28
C ASP A 49 2.61 1.45 -8.22
N THR A 50 2.54 0.18 -8.62
CA THR A 50 2.31 -0.94 -7.70
C THR A 50 3.47 -1.06 -6.72
N LYS A 51 4.72 -1.04 -7.22
CA LYS A 51 5.93 -1.06 -6.38
C LYS A 51 6.01 0.13 -5.44
N ARG A 52 5.65 1.34 -5.90
CA ARG A 52 5.61 2.56 -5.09
C ARG A 52 4.61 2.42 -3.95
N CYS A 53 3.39 1.96 -4.25
CA CYS A 53 2.36 1.70 -3.24
C CYS A 53 2.82 0.65 -2.22
N ALA A 54 3.43 -0.46 -2.67
CA ALA A 54 3.95 -1.50 -1.79
C ALA A 54 5.08 -1.01 -0.87
N LYS A 55 5.99 -0.16 -1.36
CA LYS A 55 7.02 0.50 -0.54
C LYS A 55 6.42 1.38 0.55
N ASN A 56 5.40 2.18 0.20
CA ASN A 56 4.72 3.05 1.16
C ASN A 56 3.96 2.24 2.21
N PHE A 57 3.31 1.14 1.80
CA PHE A 57 2.64 0.23 2.72
C PHE A 57 3.62 -0.44 3.68
N LYS A 58 4.76 -0.94 3.18
CA LYS A 58 5.84 -1.48 4.02
C LYS A 58 6.27 -0.49 5.11
N LEU A 59 6.48 0.78 4.75
CA LEU A 59 6.83 1.81 5.74
C LEU A 59 5.73 2.02 6.78
N CYS A 60 4.46 1.99 6.36
CA CYS A 60 3.32 2.07 7.28
C CYS A 60 3.32 0.91 8.29
N LEU A 61 3.48 -0.32 7.81
CA LEU A 61 3.52 -1.53 8.64
C LEU A 61 4.69 -1.52 9.63
N LYS A 62 5.85 -0.99 9.21
CA LYS A 62 7.00 -0.80 10.11
C LYS A 62 6.70 0.17 11.25
N VAL A 63 6.05 1.31 10.97
CA VAL A 63 5.76 2.32 12.01
C VAL A 63 4.56 1.96 12.87
N SER A 64 3.61 1.17 12.36
CA SER A 64 2.49 0.64 13.13
C SER A 64 2.88 -0.55 14.02
N GLY A 65 4.00 -1.21 13.71
CA GLY A 65 4.46 -2.41 14.41
C GLY A 65 3.78 -3.69 13.93
N ASN A 66 3.00 -3.64 12.84
CA ASN A 66 2.26 -4.79 12.32
C ASN A 66 3.19 -5.76 11.56
N SER A 67 3.88 -6.60 12.35
CA SER A 67 4.93 -7.50 11.86
C SER A 67 4.39 -8.68 11.04
N GLU A 68 3.16 -9.12 11.32
CA GLU A 68 2.49 -10.19 10.57
C GLU A 68 2.23 -9.77 9.13
N ARG A 69 1.54 -8.63 8.95
CA ARG A 69 1.26 -8.09 7.61
C ARG A 69 2.54 -7.67 6.89
N LEU A 70 3.53 -7.16 7.62
CA LEU A 70 4.84 -6.84 7.04
C LEU A 70 5.51 -8.07 6.44
N ALA A 71 5.51 -9.21 7.16
CA ALA A 71 6.06 -10.46 6.66
C ALA A 71 5.29 -10.97 5.43
N ALA A 72 3.95 -10.90 5.45
CA ALA A 72 3.11 -11.26 4.31
C ALA A 72 3.39 -10.39 3.07
N LEU A 73 3.54 -9.08 3.26
CA LEU A 73 3.87 -8.15 2.18
C LEU A 73 5.26 -8.44 1.59
N ILE A 74 6.27 -8.66 2.42
CA ILE A 74 7.64 -9.00 1.96
C ILE A 74 7.65 -10.34 1.22
N SER A 75 6.88 -11.33 1.68
CA SER A 75 6.74 -12.61 0.96
C SER A 75 6.11 -12.43 -0.42
N SER A 76 5.19 -11.47 -0.57
CA SER A 76 4.55 -11.15 -1.85
C SER A 76 5.42 -10.27 -2.76
N TYR A 77 6.35 -9.53 -2.16
CA TYR A 77 7.25 -8.59 -2.82
C TYR A 77 8.69 -8.76 -2.32
N PRO A 78 9.43 -9.79 -2.78
CA PRO A 78 10.79 -10.06 -2.30
C PRO A 78 11.78 -8.92 -2.55
N GLY A 79 11.53 -8.07 -3.57
CA GLY A 79 12.32 -6.86 -3.84
C GLY A 79 12.15 -5.73 -2.82
N LEU A 80 11.33 -5.93 -1.78
CA LEU A 80 11.18 -5.01 -0.66
C LEU A 80 12.05 -5.39 0.55
N VAL A 81 12.89 -6.41 0.49
CA VAL A 81 13.90 -6.63 1.55
C VAL A 81 14.92 -5.50 1.47
N ASP A 82 15.20 -4.82 2.59
CA ASP A 82 16.16 -3.69 2.64
C ASP A 82 17.58 -4.14 2.27
#